data_AF-A0AAP6ZVC7-F1
#
_entry.id   AF-A0AAP6ZVC7-F1
#
_cell.length_a   1.000
_cell.length_b   1.000
_cell.length_c   1.000
_cell.angle_alpha   90.00
_cell.angle_beta   90.00
_cell.angle_gamma   90.00
#
_symmetry.space_group_name_H-M   'P 1'
#
loop_
_entity.id
_entity.type
_entity.pdbx_description
1 polymer ?
#
loop_
_entity_poly.entity_id
_entity_poly.type
_entity_poly.pdbx_seq_one_letter_code
_entity_poly.pdbx_strand_id
1 'polypeptide(L)'
;MSDTTLICFGEYKSDYSFYENEDLFLDSSQYGCHETEFEKWLKTQRLFIKRYSLNLVLPLYEMLLPLKKWRFFSERFEREMQNQFLVSEYPEGFFEAEDEDGQVAAFLPDTYGKMDYRISFYRANGPTYHETYETRQEALKVLANRKFIAKEGALDALVGTSSWNRGIYICSWIQEGISPMEGLLRDRQQSEVQQLFADELLQA
;
A
#
# COMPACT_ATOMS: atom_id res chain seq x y z
N MET A 1 -18.73 19.20 -28.08
CA MET A 1 -17.92 18.92 -29.28
C MET A 1 -17.77 17.41 -29.41
N SER A 2 -18.14 16.83 -30.56
CA SER A 2 -18.01 15.39 -30.79
C SER A 2 -16.52 15.02 -30.84
N ASP A 3 -16.09 14.27 -29.84
CA ASP A 3 -14.69 13.92 -29.60
C ASP A 3 -14.24 12.78 -30.53
N THR A 4 -14.22 13.08 -31.83
CA THR A 4 -13.90 12.15 -32.93
C THR A 4 -12.52 12.38 -33.53
N THR A 5 -11.79 13.41 -33.08
CA THR A 5 -10.41 13.65 -33.51
C THR A 5 -9.55 12.46 -33.12
N LEU A 6 -8.90 11.85 -34.12
CA LEU A 6 -7.94 10.78 -33.91
C LEU A 6 -6.59 11.43 -33.61
N ILE A 7 -5.94 10.94 -32.56
CA ILE A 7 -4.58 11.32 -32.18
C ILE A 7 -3.73 10.07 -32.10
N CYS A 8 -2.44 10.20 -32.41
CA CYS A 8 -1.51 9.08 -32.24
C CYS A 8 -1.18 8.84 -30.77
N PHE A 9 -0.63 7.67 -30.43
CA PHE A 9 -0.22 7.41 -29.05
C PHE A 9 0.88 8.38 -28.58
N GLY A 10 1.79 8.78 -29.47
CA GLY A 10 2.83 9.76 -29.14
C GLY A 10 2.25 11.11 -28.71
N GLU A 11 1.26 11.61 -29.45
CA GLU A 11 0.52 12.84 -29.11
C GLU A 11 -0.27 12.68 -27.80
N TYR A 12 -0.95 11.54 -27.64
CA TYR A 12 -1.67 11.25 -26.39
C TYR A 12 -0.75 11.25 -25.17
N LYS A 13 0.43 10.63 -25.29
CA LYS A 13 1.41 10.52 -24.21
C LYS A 13 2.06 11.86 -23.86
N SER A 14 2.27 12.74 -24.85
CA SER A 14 2.87 14.05 -24.58
C SER A 14 2.08 14.90 -23.57
N ASP A 15 0.77 14.69 -23.47
CA ASP A 15 -0.08 15.35 -22.47
C ASP A 15 0.13 14.83 -21.02
N TYR A 16 0.76 13.66 -20.86
CA TYR A 16 1.05 13.02 -19.56
C TYR A 16 2.51 13.17 -19.14
N SER A 17 3.36 13.67 -20.03
CA SER A 17 4.79 13.87 -19.83
C SER A 17 5.04 15.30 -19.34
N PHE A 18 4.52 15.67 -18.16
CA PHE A 18 4.60 17.05 -17.65
C PHE A 18 6.04 17.49 -17.33
N TYR A 19 6.94 16.53 -17.08
CA TYR A 19 8.37 16.75 -16.86
C TYR A 19 9.18 15.66 -17.58
N GLU A 20 10.39 15.97 -18.05
CA GLU A 20 11.28 15.05 -18.79
C GLU A 20 11.59 13.72 -18.06
N ASN A 21 11.30 13.63 -16.75
CA ASN A 21 11.54 12.47 -15.90
C ASN A 21 10.27 11.84 -15.29
N GLU A 22 9.07 12.38 -15.55
CA GLU A 22 7.81 11.82 -15.06
C GLU A 22 7.00 11.28 -16.23
N ASP A 23 7.30 10.04 -16.60
CA ASP A 23 6.47 9.28 -17.51
C ASP A 23 5.45 8.51 -16.67
N LEU A 24 4.27 9.09 -16.47
CA LEU A 24 3.15 8.47 -15.74
C LEU A 24 2.73 7.13 -16.36
N PHE A 25 3.06 6.90 -17.64
CA PHE A 25 2.82 5.62 -18.30
C PHE A 25 3.88 4.57 -17.94
N LEU A 26 5.09 5.02 -17.56
CA LEU A 26 6.22 4.19 -17.16
C LEU A 26 6.48 4.30 -15.65
N ASP A 27 5.47 4.08 -14.80
CA ASP A 27 5.70 3.80 -13.38
C ASP A 27 6.26 2.38 -13.17
N SER A 28 7.46 2.22 -13.71
CA SER A 28 8.30 1.04 -13.60
C SER A 28 8.71 0.74 -12.16
N SER A 29 8.64 1.76 -11.28
CA SER A 29 9.09 1.65 -9.90
C SER A 29 8.06 1.00 -8.98
N GLN A 30 6.76 1.22 -9.24
CA GLN A 30 5.71 0.75 -8.35
C GLN A 30 4.91 -0.43 -8.91
N TYR A 31 4.54 -0.41 -10.20
CA TYR A 31 3.64 -1.43 -10.77
C TYR A 31 4.19 -2.10 -12.04
N GLY A 32 5.39 -1.70 -12.50
CA GLY A 32 6.02 -2.28 -13.69
C GLY A 32 5.35 -1.90 -15.01
N CYS A 33 4.63 -0.77 -15.07
CA CYS A 33 3.95 -0.35 -16.30
C CYS A 33 4.97 -0.01 -17.39
N HIS A 34 4.88 -0.67 -18.55
CA HIS A 34 5.75 -0.42 -19.70
C HIS A 34 4.95 -0.32 -21.01
N GLU A 35 5.37 0.56 -21.93
CA GLU A 35 4.74 0.73 -23.26
C GLU A 35 4.69 -0.57 -24.06
N THR A 36 5.75 -1.37 -24.00
CA THR A 36 5.80 -2.66 -24.70
C THR A 36 4.75 -3.64 -24.17
N GLU A 37 4.51 -3.63 -22.86
CA GLU A 37 3.48 -4.47 -22.24
C GLU A 37 2.10 -3.94 -22.54
N PHE A 38 1.91 -2.63 -22.52
CA PHE A 38 0.67 -2.01 -22.94
C PHE A 38 0.33 -2.31 -24.39
N GLU A 39 1.29 -2.24 -25.31
CA GLU A 39 1.05 -2.57 -26.72
C GLU A 39 0.57 -4.02 -26.85
N LYS A 40 1.28 -4.96 -26.21
CA LYS A 40 0.90 -6.37 -26.19
C LYS A 40 -0.50 -6.56 -25.61
N TRP A 41 -0.77 -5.95 -24.45
CA TRP A 41 -2.07 -6.01 -23.79
C TRP A 41 -3.18 -5.42 -24.67
N LEU A 42 -2.98 -4.24 -25.24
CA LEU A 42 -3.96 -3.53 -26.07
C LEU A 42 -4.35 -4.35 -27.29
N LYS A 43 -3.36 -4.96 -27.97
CA LYS A 43 -3.59 -5.81 -29.14
C LYS A 43 -4.33 -7.11 -28.83
N THR A 44 -4.42 -7.52 -27.56
CA THR A 44 -5.25 -8.67 -27.13
C THR A 44 -6.69 -8.29 -26.77
N GLN A 45 -6.98 -6.99 -26.59
CA GLN A 45 -8.31 -6.56 -26.19
C GLN A 45 -9.33 -6.74 -27.32
N ARG A 46 -10.35 -7.58 -27.08
CA ARG A 46 -11.42 -7.85 -28.06
C ARG A 46 -12.08 -6.59 -28.63
N LEU A 47 -12.30 -5.58 -27.79
CA LEU A 47 -12.90 -4.31 -28.22
C LEU A 47 -11.98 -3.56 -29.19
N PHE A 48 -10.67 -3.57 -28.91
CA PHE A 48 -9.67 -2.94 -29.76
C PHE A 48 -9.59 -3.66 -31.10
N ILE A 49 -9.43 -4.98 -31.10
CA ILE A 49 -9.38 -5.83 -32.29
C ILE A 49 -10.61 -5.60 -33.20
N LYS A 50 -11.82 -5.58 -32.63
CA LYS A 50 -13.05 -5.46 -33.42
C LYS A 50 -13.29 -4.08 -34.03
N ARG A 51 -12.81 -3.00 -33.39
CA ARG A 51 -13.13 -1.62 -33.78
C ARG A 51 -11.97 -0.88 -34.44
N TYR A 52 -10.75 -1.33 -34.22
CA TYR A 52 -9.52 -0.66 -34.62
C TYR A 52 -8.52 -1.64 -35.23
N SER A 53 -9.02 -2.62 -35.99
CA SER A 53 -8.19 -3.69 -36.59
C SER A 53 -7.03 -3.17 -37.44
N LEU A 54 -7.18 -2.01 -38.09
CA LEU A 54 -6.12 -1.35 -38.84
C LEU A 54 -4.90 -0.98 -37.97
N ASN A 55 -5.11 -0.70 -36.69
CA ASN A 55 -4.03 -0.37 -35.76
C ASN A 55 -3.23 -1.62 -35.33
N LEU A 56 -3.71 -2.85 -35.57
CA LEU A 56 -3.02 -4.07 -35.12
C LEU A 56 -1.65 -4.26 -35.79
N VAL A 57 -1.51 -3.79 -37.03
CA VAL A 57 -0.26 -3.87 -37.81
C VAL A 57 0.67 -2.67 -37.56
N LEU A 58 0.15 -1.61 -36.92
CA LEU A 58 0.93 -0.42 -36.62
C LEU A 58 1.73 -0.60 -35.31
N PRO A 59 2.91 0.03 -35.20
CA PRO A 59 3.58 0.18 -33.92
C PRO A 59 2.77 1.12 -33.01
N LEU A 60 2.88 0.94 -31.69
CA LEU A 60 2.09 1.69 -30.71
C LEU A 60 2.08 3.20 -30.96
N TYR A 61 3.26 3.80 -31.20
CA TYR A 61 3.40 5.25 -31.38
C TYR A 61 2.59 5.82 -32.57
N GLU A 62 2.29 5.01 -33.59
CA GLU A 62 1.53 5.40 -34.80
C GLU A 62 0.05 5.05 -34.73
N MET A 63 -0.39 4.27 -33.74
CA MET A 63 -1.79 3.87 -33.63
C MET A 63 -2.68 5.10 -33.46
N LEU A 64 -3.80 5.14 -34.18
CA LEU A 64 -4.72 6.27 -34.15
C LEU A 64 -5.99 5.90 -33.38
N LEU A 65 -6.27 6.61 -32.30
CA LEU A 65 -7.51 6.47 -31.53
C LEU A 65 -8.08 7.84 -31.13
N PRO A 66 -9.39 7.93 -30.89
CA PRO A 66 -9.95 9.09 -30.19
C PRO A 66 -9.37 9.22 -28.78
N LEU A 67 -9.18 10.46 -28.30
CA LEU A 67 -8.63 10.75 -26.97
C LEU A 67 -9.32 9.95 -25.84
N LYS A 68 -10.66 9.91 -25.84
CA LYS A 68 -11.44 9.13 -24.86
C LYS A 68 -11.14 7.63 -24.87
N LYS A 69 -10.71 7.09 -26.01
CA LYS A 69 -10.36 5.67 -26.14
C LYS A 69 -8.96 5.40 -25.65
N TRP A 70 -8.03 6.32 -25.90
CA TRP A 70 -6.73 6.26 -25.25
C TRP A 70 -6.87 6.23 -23.73
N ARG A 71 -7.57 7.21 -23.14
CA ARG A 71 -7.85 7.27 -21.70
C ARG A 71 -8.49 5.99 -21.16
N PHE A 72 -9.50 5.47 -21.86
CA PHE A 72 -10.16 4.24 -21.45
C PHE A 72 -9.21 3.03 -21.40
N PHE A 73 -8.34 2.88 -22.41
CA PHE A 73 -7.43 1.74 -22.49
C PHE A 73 -6.26 1.87 -21.51
N SER A 74 -5.69 3.07 -21.37
CA SER A 74 -4.60 3.32 -20.40
C SER A 74 -5.08 3.12 -18.97
N GLU A 75 -6.20 3.73 -18.56
CA GLU A 75 -6.77 3.56 -17.21
C GLU A 75 -7.10 2.09 -16.91
N ARG A 76 -7.56 1.35 -17.92
CA ARG A 76 -7.87 -0.08 -17.76
C ARG A 76 -6.61 -0.92 -17.61
N PHE A 77 -5.59 -0.64 -18.41
CA PHE A 77 -4.29 -1.32 -18.32
C PHE A 77 -3.63 -1.08 -16.97
N GLU A 78 -3.58 0.18 -16.53
CA GLU A 78 -3.02 0.57 -15.23
C GLU A 78 -3.69 -0.18 -14.07
N ARG A 79 -5.03 -0.25 -14.05
CA ARG A 79 -5.77 -1.03 -13.05
C ARG A 79 -5.44 -2.51 -13.09
N GLU A 80 -5.24 -3.07 -14.28
CA GLU A 80 -4.91 -4.48 -14.46
C GLU A 80 -3.50 -4.78 -13.94
N MET A 81 -2.52 -3.95 -14.28
CA MET A 81 -1.14 -4.06 -13.79
C MET A 81 -1.07 -3.88 -12.27
N GLN A 82 -1.75 -2.88 -11.73
CA GLN A 82 -1.84 -2.67 -10.29
C GLN A 82 -2.42 -3.92 -9.60
N ASN A 83 -3.49 -4.50 -10.14
CA ASN A 83 -4.07 -5.71 -9.56
C ASN A 83 -3.13 -6.91 -9.62
N GLN A 84 -2.44 -7.10 -10.75
CA GLN A 84 -1.49 -8.20 -10.90
C GLN A 84 -0.34 -8.06 -9.90
N PHE A 85 0.22 -6.86 -9.77
CA PHE A 85 1.25 -6.55 -8.78
C PHE A 85 0.79 -6.83 -7.35
N LEU A 86 -0.40 -6.34 -6.96
CA LEU A 86 -0.89 -6.54 -5.60
C LEU A 86 -1.13 -8.03 -5.29
N VAL A 87 -1.56 -8.82 -6.28
CA VAL A 87 -1.76 -10.27 -6.14
C VAL A 87 -0.43 -11.02 -6.11
N SER A 88 0.60 -10.54 -6.81
CA SER A 88 1.91 -11.20 -6.81
C SER A 88 2.74 -10.91 -5.57
N GLU A 89 2.71 -9.67 -5.08
CA GLU A 89 3.54 -9.21 -3.96
C GLU A 89 2.97 -9.57 -2.59
N TYR A 90 1.63 -9.64 -2.47
CA TYR A 90 0.98 -9.87 -1.18
C TYR A 90 0.33 -11.26 -1.10
N PRO A 91 0.59 -12.03 -0.03
CA PRO A 91 -0.05 -13.31 0.18
C PRO A 91 -1.58 -13.20 0.23
N GLU A 92 -2.24 -14.31 -0.11
CA GLU A 92 -3.66 -14.48 0.17
C GLU A 92 -3.91 -14.69 1.67
N GLY A 93 -5.04 -14.17 2.16
CA GLY A 93 -5.41 -14.26 3.57
C GLY A 93 -4.76 -13.16 4.43
N PHE A 94 -4.46 -13.51 5.69
CA PHE A 94 -3.86 -12.60 6.67
C PHE A 94 -2.35 -12.76 6.68
N PHE A 95 -1.64 -11.64 6.80
CA PHE A 95 -0.20 -11.62 6.71
C PHE A 95 0.38 -10.41 7.44
N GLU A 96 1.70 -10.42 7.58
CA GLU A 96 2.49 -9.34 8.15
C GLU A 96 3.38 -8.73 7.06
N ALA A 97 3.68 -7.45 7.21
CA ALA A 97 4.56 -6.71 6.32
C ALA A 97 5.41 -5.73 7.13
N GLU A 98 6.57 -5.35 6.58
CA GLU A 98 7.50 -4.41 7.20
C GLU A 98 7.96 -3.37 6.18
N ASP A 99 8.14 -2.12 6.62
CA ASP A 99 8.73 -1.05 5.81
C ASP A 99 10.24 -0.89 6.09
N GLU A 100 10.89 0.03 5.38
CA GLU A 100 12.33 0.31 5.54
C GLU A 100 12.70 0.92 6.90
N ASP A 101 11.72 1.52 7.59
CA ASP A 101 11.89 2.14 8.91
C ASP A 101 11.67 1.15 10.08
N GLY A 102 11.43 -0.13 9.76
CA GLY A 102 11.14 -1.18 10.74
C GLY A 102 9.76 -1.06 11.40
N GLN A 103 8.82 -0.35 10.77
CA GLN A 103 7.42 -0.39 11.15
C GLN A 103 6.80 -1.68 10.60
N VAL A 104 6.04 -2.36 11.45
CA VAL A 104 5.34 -3.60 11.08
C VAL A 104 3.86 -3.30 10.87
N ALA A 105 3.29 -3.83 9.80
CA ALA A 105 1.87 -3.79 9.49
C ALA A 105 1.30 -5.21 9.45
N ALA A 106 0.26 -5.47 10.24
CA ALA A 106 -0.48 -6.74 10.20
C ALA A 106 -1.81 -6.54 9.47
N PHE A 107 -2.00 -7.29 8.38
CA PHE A 107 -3.23 -7.35 7.59
C PHE A 107 -4.16 -8.40 8.17
N LEU A 108 -5.32 -7.96 8.67
CA LEU A 108 -6.24 -8.75 9.49
C LEU A 108 -7.69 -8.51 9.04
N PRO A 109 -8.64 -9.41 9.38
CA PRO A 109 -10.05 -9.10 9.22
C PRO A 109 -10.44 -8.02 10.25
N ASP A 110 -11.34 -7.11 9.89
CA ASP A 110 -11.89 -6.20 10.90
C ASP A 110 -12.96 -6.94 11.74
N THR A 111 -12.70 -7.03 13.04
CA THR A 111 -13.60 -7.69 14.00
C THR A 111 -14.49 -6.70 14.74
N TYR A 112 -14.32 -5.39 14.51
CA TYR A 112 -15.08 -4.34 15.18
C TYR A 112 -16.29 -3.85 14.39
N GLY A 113 -16.54 -4.43 13.21
CA GLY A 113 -17.76 -4.26 12.43
C GLY A 113 -17.89 -2.90 11.75
N LYS A 114 -16.78 -2.19 11.50
CA LYS A 114 -16.80 -0.94 10.73
C LYS A 114 -16.60 -1.17 9.25
N MET A 115 -15.68 -2.08 8.91
CA MET A 115 -15.38 -2.50 7.54
C MET A 115 -15.06 -4.00 7.52
N ASP A 116 -14.58 -4.53 6.40
CA ASP A 116 -14.22 -5.95 6.26
C ASP A 116 -12.72 -6.22 6.57
N TYR A 117 -11.85 -5.23 6.33
CA TYR A 117 -10.40 -5.38 6.44
C TYR A 117 -9.78 -4.35 7.39
N ARG A 118 -8.69 -4.74 8.06
CA ARG A 118 -7.93 -3.89 8.98
C ARG A 118 -6.43 -4.05 8.77
N ILE A 119 -5.71 -2.94 8.79
CA ILE A 119 -4.24 -2.93 8.92
C ILE A 119 -3.89 -2.36 10.28
N SER A 120 -3.20 -3.14 11.11
CA SER A 120 -2.72 -2.70 12.42
C SER A 120 -1.22 -2.43 12.34
N PHE A 121 -0.78 -1.26 12.80
CA PHE A 121 0.60 -0.81 12.70
C PHE A 121 1.30 -0.83 14.05
N TYR A 122 2.53 -1.33 14.05
CA TYR A 122 3.35 -1.57 15.23
C TYR A 122 4.77 -1.06 15.02
N ARG A 123 5.42 -0.64 16.11
CA ARG A 123 6.86 -0.34 16.14
C ARG A 123 7.49 -1.09 17.32
N ALA A 124 8.80 -0.99 17.47
CA ALA A 124 9.54 -1.60 18.58
C ALA A 124 8.98 -1.26 19.98
N ASN A 125 8.31 -0.12 20.12
CA ASN A 125 7.72 0.33 21.38
C ASN A 125 6.23 -0.02 21.52
N GLY A 126 5.71 -0.95 20.72
CA GLY A 126 4.34 -1.44 20.83
C GLY A 126 3.39 -1.01 19.70
N PRO A 127 2.08 -1.22 19.90
CA PRO A 127 1.04 -0.82 18.97
C PRO A 127 0.97 0.69 18.79
N THR A 128 0.74 1.14 17.56
CA THR A 128 0.71 2.56 17.20
C THR A 128 -0.72 3.00 16.88
N TYR A 129 -1.31 2.44 15.83
CA TYR A 129 -2.66 2.73 15.37
C TYR A 129 -3.14 1.62 14.43
N HIS A 130 -4.41 1.66 14.02
CA HIS A 130 -4.92 0.81 12.96
C HIS A 130 -5.80 1.62 12.00
N GLU A 131 -5.91 1.13 10.78
CA GLU A 131 -6.78 1.65 9.73
C GLU A 131 -7.70 0.52 9.23
N THR A 132 -8.91 0.86 8.76
CA THR A 132 -9.94 -0.09 8.31
C THR A 132 -10.39 0.23 6.90
N TYR A 133 -10.66 -0.79 6.08
CA TYR A 133 -10.99 -0.66 4.65
C TYR A 133 -12.10 -1.60 4.23
N GLU A 134 -12.94 -1.15 3.31
CA GLU A 134 -14.08 -1.92 2.79
C GLU A 134 -13.60 -3.09 1.93
N THR A 135 -12.56 -2.89 1.13
CA THR A 135 -12.06 -3.93 0.22
C THR A 135 -10.60 -4.32 0.48
N ARG A 136 -10.27 -5.58 0.21
CA ARG A 136 -8.89 -6.09 0.25
C ARG A 136 -7.97 -5.26 -0.64
N GLN A 137 -8.45 -4.91 -1.83
CA GLN A 137 -7.68 -4.18 -2.82
C GLN A 137 -7.28 -2.78 -2.31
N GLU A 138 -8.18 -2.06 -1.64
CA GLU A 138 -7.87 -0.75 -1.04
C GLU A 138 -6.80 -0.88 0.04
N ALA A 139 -6.96 -1.84 0.94
CA ALA A 139 -5.98 -2.10 2.00
C ALA A 139 -4.60 -2.44 1.42
N LEU A 140 -4.54 -3.31 0.40
CA LEU A 140 -3.29 -3.65 -0.28
C LEU A 140 -2.64 -2.45 -0.98
N LYS A 141 -3.43 -1.58 -1.61
CA LYS A 141 -2.90 -0.33 -2.21
C LYS A 141 -2.23 0.55 -1.16
N VAL A 142 -2.77 0.62 0.04
CA VAL A 142 -2.15 1.40 1.12
C VAL A 142 -0.79 0.82 1.50
N LEU A 143 -0.68 -0.50 1.65
CA LEU A 143 0.60 -1.16 1.94
C LEU A 143 1.62 -0.90 0.82
N ALA A 144 1.22 -1.07 -0.44
CA ALA A 144 2.09 -0.85 -1.59
C ALA A 144 2.56 0.60 -1.69
N ASN A 145 1.65 1.57 -1.55
CA ASN A 145 1.97 3.00 -1.60
C ASN A 145 2.89 3.44 -0.45
N ARG A 146 2.80 2.78 0.70
CA ARG A 146 3.65 3.04 1.86
C ARG A 146 4.90 2.13 1.89
N LYS A 147 5.17 1.41 0.81
CA LYS A 147 6.37 0.55 0.64
C LYS A 147 6.51 -0.57 1.69
N PHE A 148 5.39 -1.12 2.16
CA PHE A 148 5.40 -2.29 3.03
C PHE A 148 5.59 -3.56 2.20
N ILE A 149 6.53 -4.41 2.62
CA ILE A 149 6.84 -5.68 1.97
C ILE A 149 6.39 -6.82 2.88
N ALA A 150 5.68 -7.81 2.33
CA ALA A 150 5.21 -8.97 3.09
C ALA A 150 6.40 -9.73 3.73
N LYS A 151 6.30 -9.99 5.03
CA LYS A 151 7.37 -10.60 5.83
C LYS A 151 6.77 -11.38 6.99
N GLU A 152 6.88 -12.71 6.92
CA GLU A 152 6.40 -13.61 7.97
C GLU A 152 7.22 -13.47 9.26
N GLY A 153 6.54 -13.42 10.41
CA GLY A 153 7.16 -13.33 11.73
C GLY A 153 7.70 -11.93 12.08
N ALA A 154 7.33 -10.91 11.30
CA ALA A 154 7.72 -9.52 11.57
C ALA A 154 7.11 -9.02 12.89
N LEU A 155 5.86 -9.39 13.20
CA LEU A 155 5.24 -9.00 14.47
C LEU A 155 5.85 -9.78 15.65
N ASP A 156 6.06 -11.08 15.48
CA ASP A 156 6.67 -11.95 16.49
C ASP A 156 8.07 -11.47 16.90
N ALA A 157 8.82 -10.88 15.96
CA ALA A 157 10.13 -10.29 16.24
C ALA A 157 10.08 -9.06 17.17
N LEU A 158 8.93 -8.38 17.28
CA LEU A 158 8.73 -7.23 18.17
C LEU A 158 8.21 -7.65 19.54
N VAL A 159 7.30 -8.63 19.57
CA VAL A 159 6.60 -9.07 20.77
C VAL A 159 7.56 -9.72 21.77
N GLY A 160 7.41 -9.37 23.05
CA GLY A 160 8.22 -9.94 24.14
C GLY A 160 9.58 -9.26 24.35
N THR A 161 9.92 -8.27 23.54
CA THR A 161 11.07 -7.39 23.83
C THR A 161 10.77 -6.46 25.00
N SER A 162 11.80 -6.02 25.74
CA SER A 162 11.61 -5.08 26.86
C SER A 162 10.97 -3.77 26.40
N SER A 163 11.34 -3.24 25.23
CA SER A 163 10.75 -2.04 24.64
C SER A 163 9.27 -2.22 24.33
N TRP A 164 8.89 -3.37 23.78
CA TRP A 164 7.50 -3.69 23.50
C TRP A 164 6.67 -3.80 24.77
N ASN A 165 7.17 -4.52 25.77
CA ASN A 165 6.47 -4.68 27.05
C ASN A 165 6.32 -3.35 27.79
N ARG A 166 7.35 -2.48 27.78
CA ARG A 166 7.23 -1.09 28.26
C ARG A 166 6.12 -0.35 27.53
N GLY A 167 6.07 -0.48 26.21
CA GLY A 167 5.02 0.07 25.35
C GLY A 167 3.62 -0.33 25.78
N ILE A 168 3.38 -1.62 26.02
CA ILE A 168 2.09 -2.15 26.49
C ILE A 168 1.65 -1.46 27.79
N TYR A 169 2.56 -1.36 28.77
CA TYR A 169 2.26 -0.69 30.05
C TYR A 169 1.88 0.78 29.84
N ILE A 170 2.66 1.51 29.05
CA ILE A 170 2.38 2.91 28.72
C ILE A 170 1.01 3.05 28.05
N CYS A 171 0.70 2.19 27.07
CA CYS A 171 -0.61 2.19 26.41
C CYS A 171 -1.75 1.89 27.38
N SER A 172 -1.59 0.94 28.31
CA SER A 172 -2.59 0.62 29.33
C SER A 172 -2.87 1.82 30.23
N TRP A 173 -1.82 2.48 30.73
CA TRP A 173 -1.97 3.67 31.57
C TRP A 173 -2.70 4.79 30.85
N ILE A 174 -2.34 5.05 29.58
CA ILE A 174 -3.01 6.07 28.78
C ILE A 174 -4.49 5.72 28.54
N GLN A 175 -4.81 4.45 28.29
CA GLN A 175 -6.20 3.99 28.14
C GLN A 175 -7.02 4.18 29.43
N GLU A 176 -6.38 4.06 30.58
CA GLU A 176 -6.98 4.34 31.90
C GLU A 176 -7.08 5.85 32.20
N GLY A 177 -6.57 6.71 31.32
CA GLY A 177 -6.56 8.16 31.51
C GLY A 177 -5.46 8.66 32.44
N ILE A 178 -4.41 7.87 32.63
CA ILE A 178 -3.30 8.15 33.56
C ILE A 178 -2.05 8.49 32.75
N SER A 179 -1.31 9.53 33.17
CA SER A 179 -0.05 9.85 32.50
C SER A 179 0.99 8.75 32.75
N PRO A 180 1.96 8.52 31.84
CA PRO A 180 2.94 7.45 32.02
C PRO A 180 3.72 7.52 33.34
N MET A 181 4.00 8.72 33.83
CA MET A 181 4.70 8.92 35.11
C MET A 181 3.83 8.56 36.32
N GLU A 182 2.55 8.94 36.30
CA GLU A 182 1.61 8.55 37.36
C GLU A 182 1.36 7.05 37.36
N GLY A 183 1.26 6.43 36.18
CA GLY A 183 1.15 4.98 36.02
C GLY A 183 2.36 4.25 36.57
N LEU A 184 3.56 4.72 36.25
CA LEU A 184 4.82 4.20 36.78
C LEU A 184 4.87 4.24 38.31
N LEU A 185 4.49 5.36 38.92
CA LEU A 185 4.48 5.53 40.38
C LEU A 185 3.41 4.67 41.06
N ARG A 186 2.23 4.53 40.44
CA ARG A 186 1.14 3.67 40.93
C ARG A 186 1.56 2.20 40.92
N ASP A 187 2.17 1.75 39.82
CA ASP A 187 2.46 0.34 39.58
C ASP A 187 3.90 -0.05 39.99
N ARG A 188 4.65 0.84 40.66
CA ARG A 188 6.04 0.64 41.10
C ARG A 188 6.30 -0.58 41.98
N GLN A 189 5.26 -1.19 42.56
CA GLN A 189 5.37 -2.41 43.38
C GLN A 189 5.22 -3.68 42.55
N GLN A 190 4.83 -3.58 41.28
CA GLN A 190 4.77 -4.70 40.36
C GLN A 190 6.20 -5.05 39.92
N SER A 191 6.58 -6.33 40.04
CA SER A 191 7.93 -6.80 39.72
C SER A 191 8.32 -6.54 38.27
N GLU A 192 7.36 -6.66 37.35
CA GLU A 192 7.60 -6.44 35.92
C GLU A 192 7.81 -4.96 35.61
N VAL A 193 7.07 -4.05 36.25
CA VAL A 193 7.30 -2.60 36.15
C VAL A 193 8.66 -2.21 36.71
N GLN A 194 9.07 -2.80 37.85
CA GLN A 194 10.40 -2.57 38.42
C GLN A 194 11.53 -3.01 37.49
N GLN A 195 11.37 -4.16 36.84
CA GLN A 195 12.35 -4.66 35.88
C GLN A 195 12.37 -3.82 34.60
N LEU A 196 11.19 -3.49 34.06
CA LEU A 196 11.07 -2.80 32.79
C LEU A 196 11.45 -1.34 32.92
N PHE A 197 11.11 -0.63 33.99
CA PHE A 197 11.29 0.83 34.14
C PHE A 197 12.30 1.19 35.25
N ALA A 198 13.32 0.35 35.46
CA ALA A 198 14.29 0.50 36.53
C ALA A 198 14.97 1.88 36.51
N ASP A 199 15.38 2.35 35.33
CA ASP A 199 16.09 3.63 35.17
C ASP A 199 15.18 4.83 35.46
N GLU A 200 13.92 4.76 35.04
CA GLU A 200 12.92 5.81 35.23
C GLU A 200 12.49 5.90 36.71
N LEU A 201 12.40 4.76 37.41
CA LEU A 201 12.12 4.72 38.85
C LEU A 201 13.25 5.27 39.72
N LEU A 202 14.50 5.22 39.23
CA LEU A 202 15.63 5.84 39.91
C LEU A 202 15.64 7.37 39.81
N GLN A 203 14.90 7.91 38.83
CA GLN A 203 14.82 9.35 38.54
C GLN A 203 13.51 10.01 39.04
N ALA A 204 12.49 9.20 39.36
CA ALA A 204 11.17 9.63 39.84
C ALA A 204 11.10 9.76 41.36
#